data_AF-A0A7S3F058-F1
#
_entry.id   AF-A0A7S3F058-F1
#
_cell.length_a   1.000
_cell.length_b   1.000
_cell.length_c   1.000
_cell.angle_alpha   90.00
_cell.angle_beta   90.00
_cell.angle_gamma   90.00
#
_symmetry.space_group_name_H-M   'P 1'
#
loop_
_entity.id
_entity.type
_entity.pdbx_description
1 polymer ?
#
loop_
_entity_poly.entity_id
_entity_poly.type
_entity_poly.pdbx_seq_one_letter_code
_entity_poly.pdbx_strand_id
1 'polypeptide(L)'
;SEVEGGPTPACVPTLRSGLVESVEATPPAATAVPIEQIEFYFLDAKKLLELDRLPTLTDGRKIEGLVKKEPINLNGIIRGEYTSNTCGEVYLAISHRWERPQAPDPSSQQLNMLINYLRNDVRGKLVTRVWYDYSCMWQGERTEWQDAEFRQMLAYVNFLYLGCRVLILADLDYNVRFWCCYEAWLSFQRCTKNGLIAAKAEKSLSAHSRNHVLLVGDAWSNIQEGESL
;
A
#
# COMPACT_ATOMS: atom_id res chain seq x y z
N SER A 1 -55.04 19.23 68.79
CA SER A 1 -53.93 19.10 69.75
C SER A 1 -52.66 18.84 68.97
N GLU A 2 -51.81 19.87 68.92
CA GLU A 2 -50.33 19.88 68.91
C GLU A 2 -49.62 18.50 69.03
N VAL A 3 -48.45 18.17 68.46
CA VAL A 3 -47.35 18.96 67.85
C VAL A 3 -46.28 18.00 67.25
N GLU A 4 -45.56 18.48 66.22
CA GLU A 4 -44.17 18.19 65.77
C GLU A 4 -43.69 16.86 65.15
N GLY A 5 -42.83 17.01 64.13
CA GLY A 5 -41.90 15.99 63.62
C GLY A 5 -41.46 16.22 62.17
N GLY A 6 -40.33 16.91 61.95
CA GLY A 6 -39.77 17.26 60.63
C GLY A 6 -39.25 16.10 59.76
N PRO A 7 -38.70 16.41 58.56
CA PRO A 7 -38.50 15.45 57.47
C PRO A 7 -37.11 14.79 57.49
N THR A 8 -37.02 13.55 56.99
CA THR A 8 -35.73 12.92 56.64
C THR A 8 -35.83 12.22 55.28
N PRO A 9 -34.87 12.46 54.35
CA PRO A 9 -34.90 11.92 52.99
C PRO A 9 -34.29 10.51 52.90
N ALA A 10 -34.74 9.78 51.88
CA ALA A 10 -34.34 8.40 51.58
C ALA A 10 -32.83 8.27 51.29
N CYS A 11 -32.28 7.16 51.79
CA CYS A 11 -30.88 6.77 51.75
C CYS A 11 -30.37 6.51 50.31
N VAL A 12 -29.27 7.16 49.94
CA VAL A 12 -28.49 6.92 48.71
C VAL A 12 -27.51 5.76 48.97
N PRO A 13 -27.41 4.73 48.11
CA PRO A 13 -26.43 3.65 48.30
C PRO A 13 -25.01 4.12 47.96
N THR A 14 -24.11 3.97 48.93
CA THR A 14 -22.67 4.27 48.85
C THR A 14 -21.94 3.27 47.93
N LEU A 15 -21.27 3.77 46.89
CA LEU A 15 -20.30 3.02 46.08
C LEU A 15 -19.13 2.60 46.97
N ARG A 16 -18.89 1.29 47.09
CA ARG A 16 -17.68 0.75 47.73
C ARG A 16 -16.49 0.92 46.79
N SER A 17 -15.51 1.67 47.28
CA SER A 17 -14.14 1.76 46.80
C SER A 17 -13.48 0.38 46.75
N GLY A 18 -13.03 -0.01 45.56
CA GLY A 18 -12.18 -1.16 45.30
C GLY A 18 -11.31 -0.84 44.09
N LEU A 19 -10.29 0.00 44.29
CA LEU A 19 -9.23 0.18 43.31
C LEU A 19 -8.49 -1.16 43.17
N VAL A 20 -8.68 -1.82 42.04
CA VAL A 20 -7.76 -2.83 41.54
C VAL A 20 -6.61 -2.05 40.89
N GLU A 21 -5.43 -2.07 41.50
CA GLU A 21 -4.20 -1.63 40.84
C GLU A 21 -3.97 -2.53 39.62
N SER A 22 -4.37 -2.05 38.44
CA SER A 22 -3.90 -2.61 37.19
C SER A 22 -2.45 -2.21 37.03
N VAL A 23 -1.54 -3.18 37.18
CA VAL A 23 -0.13 -3.03 36.81
C VAL A 23 -0.10 -2.81 35.30
N GLU A 24 0.00 -1.55 34.89
CA GLU A 24 0.19 -1.15 33.51
C GLU A 24 1.63 -1.54 33.15
N ALA A 25 1.79 -2.79 32.70
CA ALA A 25 3.06 -3.25 32.15
C ALA A 25 3.28 -2.53 30.82
N THR A 26 4.03 -1.42 30.86
CA THR A 26 4.58 -0.79 29.67
C THR A 26 5.32 -1.87 28.88
N PRO A 27 4.92 -2.20 27.63
CA PRO A 27 5.66 -3.17 26.85
C PRO A 27 7.10 -2.65 26.71
N PRO A 28 8.13 -3.51 26.86
CA PRO A 28 9.49 -3.08 26.66
C PRO A 28 9.58 -2.47 25.26
N ALA A 29 10.04 -1.22 25.18
CA ALA A 29 10.32 -0.56 23.92
C ALA A 29 11.29 -1.47 23.17
N ALA A 30 10.78 -2.17 22.15
CA ALA A 30 11.62 -2.90 21.24
C ALA A 30 12.58 -1.87 20.65
N THR A 31 13.84 -1.92 21.07
CA THR A 31 14.93 -1.22 20.39
C THR A 31 15.12 -1.94 19.06
N ALA A 32 14.16 -1.75 18.16
CA ALA A 32 14.25 -2.20 16.79
C ALA A 32 15.41 -1.40 16.20
N VAL A 33 16.55 -2.07 16.02
CA VAL A 33 17.60 -1.56 15.16
C VAL A 33 16.91 -1.33 13.81
N PRO A 34 16.87 -0.09 13.29
CA PRO A 34 16.22 0.18 12.03
C PRO A 34 16.81 -0.73 10.99
N ILE A 35 15.97 -1.52 10.32
CA ILE A 35 16.43 -2.30 9.19
C ILE A 35 16.89 -1.28 8.14
N GLU A 36 18.19 -1.23 7.89
CA GLU A 36 18.76 -0.28 6.92
C GLU A 36 18.22 -0.54 5.51
N GLN A 37 17.84 -1.79 5.23
CA GLN A 37 17.42 -2.26 3.92
C GLN A 37 16.46 -3.44 4.04
N ILE A 38 15.31 -3.35 3.37
CA ILE A 38 14.33 -4.42 3.26
C ILE A 38 14.30 -4.94 1.82
N GLU A 39 14.12 -6.24 1.63
CA GLU A 39 14.01 -6.84 0.30
C GLU A 39 12.55 -7.01 -0.10
N PHE A 40 12.22 -6.65 -1.35
CA PHE A 40 10.93 -6.91 -1.95
C PHE A 40 11.09 -7.69 -3.25
N TYR A 41 10.10 -8.52 -3.57
CA TYR A 41 10.01 -9.11 -4.90
C TYR A 41 9.37 -8.13 -5.88
N PHE A 42 9.85 -8.11 -7.12
CA PHE A 42 9.31 -7.32 -8.21
C PHE A 42 9.19 -8.18 -9.46
N LEU A 43 8.18 -7.87 -10.27
CA LEU A 43 8.03 -8.40 -11.62
C LEU A 43 8.89 -7.58 -12.59
N ASP A 44 9.55 -8.26 -13.52
CA ASP A 44 10.22 -7.63 -14.66
C ASP A 44 9.16 -7.05 -15.60
N ALA A 45 9.23 -5.74 -15.85
CA ALA A 45 8.21 -5.03 -16.60
C ALA A 45 8.05 -5.55 -18.04
N LYS A 46 9.13 -6.05 -18.67
CA LYS A 46 9.07 -6.58 -20.05
C LYS A 46 8.42 -7.94 -20.08
N LYS A 47 8.78 -8.81 -19.14
CA LYS A 47 8.17 -10.15 -19.00
C LYS A 47 6.70 -10.07 -18.63
N LEU A 48 6.30 -9.08 -17.84
CA LEU A 48 4.90 -8.83 -17.50
C LEU A 48 4.02 -8.60 -18.74
N LEU A 49 4.56 -8.00 -19.80
CA LEU A 49 3.83 -7.75 -21.06
C LEU A 49 3.41 -9.03 -21.79
N GLU A 50 3.98 -10.17 -21.45
CA GLU A 50 3.73 -11.47 -22.09
C GLU A 50 2.70 -12.31 -21.31
N LEU A 51 2.17 -11.78 -20.19
CA LEU A 51 1.25 -12.50 -19.32
C LEU A 51 -0.21 -12.22 -19.66
N ASP A 52 -1.03 -13.27 -19.61
CA ASP A 52 -2.50 -13.17 -19.76
C ASP A 52 -3.23 -13.04 -18.41
N ARG A 53 -2.54 -13.34 -17.31
CA ARG A 53 -3.04 -13.25 -15.93
C ARG A 53 -1.92 -12.97 -14.94
N LEU A 54 -2.25 -12.34 -13.82
CA LEU A 54 -1.30 -12.13 -12.73
C LEU A 54 -0.97 -13.46 -12.05
N PRO A 55 0.31 -13.86 -11.97
CA PRO A 55 0.71 -15.05 -11.24
C PRO A 55 0.77 -14.75 -9.74
N THR A 56 0.61 -15.78 -8.91
CA THR A 56 1.07 -15.72 -7.52
C THR A 56 2.60 -15.59 -7.48
N LEU A 57 3.18 -15.14 -6.37
CA LEU A 57 4.64 -15.17 -6.20
C LEU A 57 5.23 -16.57 -6.43
N THR A 58 4.56 -17.61 -5.93
CA THR A 58 4.96 -19.01 -6.11
C THR A 58 5.06 -19.42 -7.57
N ASP A 59 4.06 -19.07 -8.38
CA ASP A 59 4.04 -19.42 -9.80
C ASP A 59 4.94 -18.50 -10.63
N GLY A 60 4.99 -17.21 -10.29
CA GLY A 60 5.84 -16.24 -10.97
C GLY A 60 7.31 -16.59 -10.86
N ARG A 61 7.75 -17.15 -9.71
CA ARG A 61 9.12 -17.63 -9.51
C ARG A 61 9.51 -18.83 -10.38
N LYS A 62 8.54 -19.54 -10.96
CA LYS A 62 8.79 -20.64 -11.91
C LYS A 62 9.04 -20.10 -13.34
N ILE A 63 8.67 -18.85 -13.60
CA ILE A 63 8.87 -18.19 -14.90
C ILE A 63 10.23 -17.50 -14.88
N GLU A 64 11.12 -17.93 -15.77
CA GLU A 64 12.50 -17.44 -15.81
C GLU A 64 12.56 -15.92 -16.03
N GLY A 65 13.27 -15.24 -15.12
CA GLY A 65 13.51 -13.79 -15.20
C GLY A 65 12.31 -12.92 -14.85
N LEU A 66 11.12 -13.49 -14.57
CA LEU A 66 9.94 -12.70 -14.23
C LEU A 66 10.05 -12.08 -12.84
N VAL A 67 10.43 -12.87 -11.83
CA VAL A 67 10.50 -12.40 -10.44
C VAL A 67 11.95 -12.11 -10.05
N LYS A 68 12.20 -10.91 -9.55
CA LYS A 68 13.50 -10.48 -9.00
C LYS A 68 13.31 -9.99 -7.57
N LYS A 69 14.26 -10.31 -6.69
CA LYS A 69 14.27 -9.80 -5.32
C LYS A 69 15.25 -8.62 -5.27
N GLU A 70 14.76 -7.45 -4.86
CA GLU A 70 15.51 -6.19 -4.92
C GLU A 70 15.45 -5.47 -3.56
N PRO A 71 16.54 -4.81 -3.16
CA PRO A 71 16.58 -4.09 -1.90
C PRO A 71 16.02 -2.67 -2.01
N ILE A 72 15.22 -2.28 -1.00
CA ILE A 72 14.71 -0.92 -0.80
C ILE A 72 15.20 -0.41 0.55
N ASN A 73 15.82 0.77 0.56
CA ASN A 73 16.31 1.42 1.77
C ASN A 73 15.87 2.88 1.86
N LEU A 74 15.73 3.39 3.09
CA LEU A 74 15.23 4.75 3.35
C LEU A 74 16.11 5.84 2.71
N ASN A 75 17.43 5.63 2.66
CA ASN A 75 18.34 6.60 2.07
C ASN A 75 18.13 6.73 0.55
N GLY A 76 17.90 5.61 -0.14
CA GLY A 76 17.55 5.59 -1.56
C GLY A 76 16.19 6.24 -1.83
N ILE A 77 15.21 6.03 -0.94
CA ILE A 77 13.91 6.71 -0.98
C ILE A 77 14.08 8.23 -0.87
N ILE A 78 14.86 8.71 0.10
CA ILE A 78 15.12 10.14 0.31
C ILE A 78 15.82 10.78 -0.90
N ARG A 79 16.73 10.03 -1.55
CA ARG A 79 17.44 10.46 -2.76
C ARG A 79 16.62 10.32 -4.05
N GLY A 80 15.49 9.61 -4.00
CA GLY A 80 14.61 9.40 -5.16
C GLY A 80 15.11 8.34 -6.15
N GLU A 81 16.02 7.45 -5.73
CA GLU A 81 16.73 6.47 -6.57
C GLU A 81 15.81 5.53 -7.34
N TYR A 82 14.62 5.26 -6.80
CA TYR A 82 13.68 4.31 -7.38
C TYR A 82 12.66 4.95 -8.35
N THR A 83 12.70 6.27 -8.51
CA THR A 83 11.73 7.02 -9.34
C THR A 83 12.30 7.57 -10.65
N SER A 84 13.62 7.65 -10.76
CA SER A 84 14.33 8.10 -11.96
C SER A 84 15.17 6.99 -12.55
N ASN A 85 15.44 7.07 -13.84
CA ASN A 85 16.34 6.14 -14.53
C ASN A 85 17.83 6.39 -14.22
N THR A 86 18.15 7.23 -13.23
CA THR A 86 19.54 7.60 -12.88
C THR A 86 20.36 6.36 -12.49
N CYS A 87 19.72 5.38 -11.86
CA CYS A 87 20.33 4.11 -11.46
C CYS A 87 20.04 2.96 -12.44
N GLY A 88 19.49 3.25 -13.63
CA GLY A 88 19.15 2.26 -14.65
C GLY A 88 17.85 1.49 -14.41
N GLU A 89 17.24 1.62 -13.24
CA GLU A 89 16.02 0.92 -12.85
C GLU A 89 14.97 1.92 -12.37
N VAL A 90 13.72 1.73 -12.78
CA VAL A 90 12.58 2.53 -12.32
C VAL A 90 11.52 1.58 -11.77
N TYR A 91 11.17 1.81 -10.52
CA TYR A 91 10.28 0.95 -9.75
C TYR A 91 8.88 1.53 -9.71
N LEU A 92 7.88 0.68 -9.96
CA LEU A 92 6.47 1.02 -9.95
C LEU A 92 5.74 0.14 -8.94
N ALA A 93 5.16 0.74 -7.91
CA ALA A 93 4.21 0.07 -7.02
C ALA A 93 2.79 0.24 -7.57
N ILE A 94 2.01 -0.83 -7.55
CA ILE A 94 0.59 -0.79 -7.93
C ILE A 94 -0.23 -0.63 -6.67
N SER A 95 -1.04 0.44 -6.61
CA SER A 95 -2.09 0.57 -5.61
C SER A 95 -3.43 0.29 -6.28
N HIS A 96 -4.14 -0.69 -5.76
CA HIS A 96 -5.35 -1.21 -6.38
C HIS A 96 -6.23 -1.86 -5.32
N ARG A 97 -7.49 -2.12 -5.68
CA ARG A 97 -8.39 -2.89 -4.86
C ARG A 97 -8.37 -4.37 -5.29
N TRP A 98 -8.40 -5.27 -4.31
CA TRP A 98 -8.74 -6.67 -4.57
C TRP A 98 -10.24 -6.79 -4.86
N GLU A 99 -10.57 -7.20 -6.08
CA GLU A 99 -11.96 -7.40 -6.51
C GLU A 99 -12.63 -8.53 -5.72
N ARG A 100 -11.88 -9.61 -5.43
CA ARG A 100 -12.34 -10.76 -4.63
C ARG A 100 -11.28 -11.16 -3.59
N PRO A 101 -11.65 -11.71 -2.43
CA PRO A 101 -10.69 -12.09 -1.39
C PRO A 101 -9.65 -13.13 -1.82
N GLN A 102 -9.97 -13.98 -2.80
CA GLN A 102 -9.08 -15.04 -3.30
C GLN A 102 -8.41 -14.70 -4.64
N ALA A 103 -8.86 -13.63 -5.30
CA ALA A 103 -8.38 -13.24 -6.62
C ALA A 103 -8.48 -11.71 -6.75
N PRO A 104 -7.35 -10.98 -6.80
CA PRO A 104 -7.37 -9.52 -6.86
C PRO A 104 -7.96 -9.00 -8.18
N ASP A 105 -7.71 -9.70 -9.28
CA ASP A 105 -8.05 -9.30 -10.65
C ASP A 105 -8.59 -10.52 -11.44
N PRO A 106 -9.77 -11.05 -11.09
CA PRO A 106 -10.35 -12.21 -11.75
C PRO A 106 -10.71 -11.95 -13.23
N SER A 107 -10.86 -10.68 -13.60
CA SER A 107 -11.24 -10.24 -14.95
C SER A 107 -10.03 -9.91 -15.85
N SER A 108 -8.81 -9.90 -15.28
CA SER A 108 -7.59 -9.39 -15.90
C SER A 108 -7.67 -7.91 -16.33
N GLN A 109 -8.69 -7.16 -15.90
CA GLN A 109 -8.85 -5.76 -16.29
C GLN A 109 -7.71 -4.90 -15.73
N GLN A 110 -7.31 -5.15 -14.47
CA GLN A 110 -6.23 -4.40 -13.83
C GLN A 110 -4.89 -4.69 -14.51
N LEU A 111 -4.62 -5.97 -14.82
CA LEU A 111 -3.45 -6.37 -15.60
C LEU A 111 -3.43 -5.73 -16.99
N ASN A 112 -4.55 -5.73 -17.71
CA ASN A 112 -4.63 -5.14 -19.04
C ASN A 112 -4.36 -3.63 -19.00
N MET A 113 -4.86 -2.93 -17.98
CA MET A 113 -4.57 -1.51 -17.77
C MET A 113 -3.09 -1.26 -17.46
N LEU A 114 -2.50 -2.10 -16.62
CA LEU A 114 -1.06 -2.05 -16.33
C LEU A 114 -0.22 -2.31 -17.59
N ILE A 115 -0.53 -3.35 -18.37
CA ILE A 115 0.16 -3.66 -19.63
C ILE A 115 0.04 -2.49 -20.62
N ASN A 116 -1.15 -1.92 -20.76
CA ASN A 116 -1.38 -0.75 -21.61
C ASN A 116 -0.54 0.45 -21.15
N TYR A 117 -0.50 0.73 -19.85
CA TYR A 117 0.34 1.78 -19.26
C TYR A 117 1.83 1.55 -19.57
N LEU A 118 2.36 0.36 -19.32
CA LEU A 118 3.76 0.03 -19.57
C LEU A 118 4.13 0.10 -21.07
N ARG A 119 3.22 -0.28 -21.98
CA ARG A 119 3.46 -0.25 -23.42
C ARG A 119 3.34 1.13 -24.04
N ASN A 120 2.36 1.92 -23.60
CA ASN A 120 1.92 3.10 -24.36
C ASN A 120 2.23 4.42 -23.66
N ASP A 121 2.22 4.45 -22.33
CA ASP A 121 2.52 5.67 -21.58
C ASP A 121 4.04 5.93 -21.56
N VAL A 122 4.45 7.17 -21.84
CA VAL A 122 5.87 7.56 -21.83
C VAL A 122 6.54 7.32 -20.47
N ARG A 123 5.77 7.38 -19.38
CA ARG A 123 6.22 7.12 -18.01
C ARG A 123 6.27 5.63 -17.72
N GLY A 124 5.31 4.87 -18.24
CA GLY A 124 5.27 3.41 -18.14
C GLY A 124 6.43 2.75 -18.87
N LYS A 125 6.83 3.28 -20.04
CA LYS A 125 7.99 2.80 -20.80
C LYS A 125 9.34 2.91 -20.06
N LEU A 126 9.43 3.76 -19.04
CA LEU A 126 10.63 3.88 -18.21
C LEU A 126 10.69 2.81 -17.14
N VAL A 127 9.56 2.20 -16.78
CA VAL A 127 9.45 1.22 -15.68
C VAL A 127 10.15 -0.07 -16.06
N THR A 128 10.95 -0.58 -15.13
CA THR A 128 11.71 -1.83 -15.28
C THR A 128 11.35 -2.86 -14.22
N ARG A 129 10.81 -2.41 -13.07
CA ARG A 129 10.39 -3.25 -11.94
C ARG A 129 8.97 -2.87 -11.52
N VAL A 130 8.08 -3.84 -11.44
CA VAL A 130 6.70 -3.66 -10.99
C VAL A 130 6.47 -4.44 -9.71
N TRP A 131 5.96 -3.77 -8.68
CA TRP A 131 5.48 -4.40 -7.46
C TRP A 131 3.97 -4.45 -7.46
N TYR A 132 3.44 -5.66 -7.35
CA TYR A 132 2.01 -5.94 -7.27
C TYR A 132 1.81 -6.89 -6.09
N ASP A 133 1.05 -6.50 -5.07
CA ASP A 133 0.99 -7.21 -3.79
C ASP A 133 0.76 -8.73 -3.93
N TYR A 134 -0.16 -9.14 -4.78
CA TYR A 134 -0.53 -10.53 -5.06
C TYR A 134 0.61 -11.33 -5.69
N SER A 135 1.32 -10.72 -6.63
CA SER A 135 2.40 -11.36 -7.39
C SER A 135 3.76 -11.24 -6.71
N CYS A 136 3.90 -10.33 -5.75
CA CYS A 136 5.16 -10.00 -5.10
C CYS A 136 5.21 -10.41 -3.63
N MET A 137 4.09 -10.72 -2.99
CA MET A 137 4.06 -11.25 -1.62
C MET A 137 3.56 -12.70 -1.60
N TRP A 138 3.94 -13.45 -0.56
CA TRP A 138 3.42 -14.79 -0.32
C TRP A 138 1.92 -14.77 -0.05
N GLN A 139 1.17 -15.65 -0.73
CA GLN A 139 -0.28 -15.73 -0.65
C GLN A 139 -0.73 -17.06 -0.02
N GLY A 140 -1.90 -17.07 0.61
CA GLY A 140 -2.54 -18.29 1.13
C GLY A 140 -1.76 -18.97 2.25
N GLU A 141 -1.73 -20.30 2.22
CA GLU A 141 -0.95 -21.12 3.15
C GLU A 141 0.55 -20.90 2.93
N ARG A 142 1.25 -20.60 4.03
CA ARG A 142 2.66 -20.20 4.03
C ARG A 142 3.43 -21.09 4.98
N THR A 143 4.61 -21.53 4.56
CA THR A 143 5.59 -22.12 5.48
C THR A 143 6.05 -21.08 6.51
N GLU A 144 6.69 -21.51 7.59
CA GLU A 144 7.17 -20.60 8.63
C GLU A 144 8.11 -19.50 8.07
N TRP A 145 9.01 -19.86 7.15
CA TRP A 145 9.93 -18.89 6.56
C TRP A 145 9.21 -17.93 5.58
N GLN A 146 8.19 -18.41 4.86
CA GLN A 146 7.37 -17.56 3.98
C GLN A 146 6.52 -16.59 4.81
N ASP A 147 5.99 -17.03 5.95
CA ASP A 147 5.25 -16.16 6.86
C ASP A 147 6.17 -15.09 7.48
N ALA A 148 7.39 -15.46 7.88
CA ALA A 148 8.38 -14.52 8.38
C ALA A 148 8.72 -13.45 7.34
N GLU A 149 9.00 -13.85 6.10
CA GLU A 149 9.31 -12.93 5.00
C GLU A 149 8.09 -12.04 4.65
N PHE A 150 6.89 -12.62 4.58
CA PHE A 150 5.66 -11.86 4.34
C PHE A 150 5.45 -10.79 5.42
N ARG A 151 5.59 -11.14 6.70
CA ARG A 151 5.42 -10.19 7.81
C ARG A 151 6.45 -9.07 7.74
N GLN A 152 7.68 -9.40 7.36
CA GLN A 152 8.75 -8.43 7.19
C GLN A 152 8.43 -7.46 6.04
N MET A 153 8.06 -7.97 4.87
CA MET A 153 7.64 -7.14 3.74
C MET A 153 6.44 -6.25 4.10
N LEU A 154 5.44 -6.82 4.77
CA LEU A 154 4.22 -6.11 5.16
C LEU A 154 4.52 -4.95 6.13
N ALA A 155 5.43 -5.14 7.09
CA ALA A 155 5.83 -4.11 8.04
C ALA A 155 6.46 -2.88 7.36
N TYR A 156 7.07 -3.05 6.17
CA TYR A 156 7.78 -2.01 5.45
C TYR A 156 7.14 -1.64 4.10
N VAL A 157 5.97 -2.19 3.75
CA VAL A 157 5.34 -2.00 2.42
C VAL A 157 5.14 -0.52 2.07
N ASN A 158 4.94 0.33 3.07
CA ASN A 158 4.82 1.79 2.92
C ASN A 158 6.06 2.44 2.26
N PHE A 159 7.23 1.80 2.34
CA PHE A 159 8.44 2.29 1.67
C PHE A 159 8.29 2.30 0.15
N LEU A 160 7.56 1.34 -0.41
CA LEU A 160 7.26 1.29 -1.84
C LEU A 160 6.42 2.49 -2.25
N TYR A 161 5.33 2.74 -1.52
CA TYR A 161 4.42 3.86 -1.77
C TYR A 161 4.98 5.22 -1.37
N LEU A 162 6.14 5.30 -0.73
CA LEU A 162 6.89 6.55 -0.47
C LEU A 162 8.07 6.77 -1.42
N GLY A 163 8.68 5.69 -1.91
CA GLY A 163 9.95 5.74 -2.65
C GLY A 163 9.89 5.40 -4.12
N CYS A 164 8.94 4.56 -4.54
CA CYS A 164 8.75 4.18 -5.93
C CYS A 164 7.79 5.15 -6.63
N ARG A 165 7.68 5.02 -7.96
CA ARG A 165 6.49 5.50 -8.68
C ARG A 165 5.29 4.68 -8.25
N VAL A 166 4.09 5.27 -8.32
CA VAL A 166 2.85 4.58 -7.96
C VAL A 166 1.85 4.70 -9.11
N LEU A 167 1.34 3.56 -9.57
CA LEU A 167 0.18 3.51 -10.44
C LEU A 167 -1.04 3.15 -9.58
N ILE A 168 -1.99 4.08 -9.53
CA ILE A 168 -3.27 3.91 -8.85
C ILE A 168 -4.27 3.41 -9.89
N LEU A 169 -4.74 2.18 -9.70
CA LEU A 169 -5.80 1.56 -10.47
C LEU A 169 -7.11 1.75 -9.69
N ALA A 170 -7.84 2.82 -10.00
CA ALA A 170 -9.03 3.23 -9.27
C ALA A 170 -10.30 2.69 -9.94
N ASP A 171 -11.02 1.82 -9.23
CA ASP A 171 -12.42 1.47 -9.52
C ASP A 171 -13.37 2.37 -8.68
N LEU A 172 -14.68 2.19 -8.85
CA LEU A 172 -15.70 2.96 -8.11
C LEU A 172 -15.62 2.75 -6.58
N ASP A 173 -15.10 1.61 -6.14
CA ASP A 173 -14.98 1.24 -4.72
C ASP A 173 -13.57 1.48 -4.15
N TYR A 174 -12.68 2.13 -4.89
CA TYR A 174 -11.29 2.30 -4.48
C TYR A 174 -11.19 3.15 -3.21
N ASN A 175 -12.01 4.20 -3.12
CA ASN A 175 -12.00 5.17 -2.01
C ASN A 175 -12.68 4.66 -0.73
N VAL A 176 -13.38 3.51 -0.76
CA VAL A 176 -13.99 2.93 0.45
C VAL A 176 -13.03 1.98 1.18
N ARG A 177 -11.84 1.73 0.63
CA ARG A 177 -10.81 0.86 1.23
C ARG A 177 -9.71 1.70 1.86
N PHE A 178 -9.59 1.62 3.19
CA PHE A 178 -8.58 2.36 3.95
C PHE A 178 -7.17 2.23 3.36
N TRP A 179 -6.72 1.00 3.07
CA TRP A 179 -5.38 0.76 2.54
C TRP A 179 -5.17 1.45 1.20
N CYS A 180 -6.11 1.33 0.25
CA CYS A 180 -6.05 2.02 -1.04
C CYS A 180 -5.89 3.54 -0.85
N CYS A 181 -6.70 4.16 0.02
CA CYS A 181 -6.58 5.59 0.32
C CYS A 181 -5.22 5.96 0.94
N TYR A 182 -4.71 5.12 1.84
CA TYR A 182 -3.44 5.36 2.51
C TYR A 182 -2.26 5.26 1.56
N GLU A 183 -2.23 4.23 0.71
CA GLU A 183 -1.24 4.04 -0.36
C GLU A 183 -1.24 5.20 -1.35
N ALA A 184 -2.44 5.62 -1.79
CA ALA A 184 -2.60 6.80 -2.63
C ALA A 184 -2.02 8.03 -1.92
N TRP A 185 -2.39 8.29 -0.66
CA TRP A 185 -1.88 9.43 0.10
C TRP A 185 -0.36 9.44 0.22
N LEU A 186 0.27 8.29 0.50
CA LEU A 186 1.74 8.14 0.54
C LEU A 186 2.38 8.47 -0.82
N SER A 187 1.72 8.12 -1.93
CA SER A 187 2.18 8.43 -3.29
C SER A 187 2.25 9.93 -3.57
N PHE A 188 1.43 10.73 -2.89
CA PHE A 188 1.45 12.20 -2.97
C PHE A 188 2.45 12.85 -2.00
N GLN A 189 3.17 12.06 -1.20
CA GLN A 189 4.25 12.56 -0.34
C GLN A 189 5.60 12.44 -1.03
N ARG A 190 6.60 13.17 -0.52
CA ARG A 190 8.01 12.99 -0.84
C ARG A 190 8.79 12.91 0.45
N CYS A 191 9.56 11.84 0.60
CA CYS A 191 10.45 11.69 1.74
C CYS A 191 11.65 12.62 1.63
N THR A 192 12.02 13.25 2.76
CA THR A 192 13.21 14.06 2.89
C THR A 192 13.90 13.73 4.20
N LYS A 193 15.16 14.17 4.35
CA LYS A 193 15.88 14.07 5.63
C LYS A 193 15.17 14.77 6.81
N ASN A 194 14.24 15.69 6.53
CA ASN A 194 13.50 16.45 7.53
C ASN A 194 12.03 15.96 7.67
N GLY A 195 11.70 14.80 7.12
CA GLY A 195 10.34 14.25 7.12
C GLY A 195 9.64 14.35 5.77
N LEU A 196 8.32 14.13 5.79
CA LEU A 196 7.47 14.13 4.60
C LEU A 196 7.07 15.54 4.21
N ILE A 197 7.13 15.82 2.90
CA ILE A 197 6.54 17.01 2.30
C ILE A 197 5.61 16.58 1.16
N ALA A 198 4.70 17.46 0.74
CA ALA A 198 3.92 17.21 -0.47
C ALA A 198 4.85 16.99 -1.67
N ALA A 199 4.59 15.95 -2.46
CA ALA A 199 5.20 15.79 -3.77
C ALA A 199 4.82 17.01 -4.62
N LYS A 200 5.79 17.58 -5.33
CA LYS A 200 5.50 18.72 -6.21
C LYS A 200 4.48 18.25 -7.25
N ALA A 201 3.45 19.08 -7.47
CA ALA A 201 2.59 18.94 -8.63
C ALA A 201 3.44 19.19 -9.87
N GLU A 202 3.99 18.12 -10.42
CA GLU A 202 4.55 18.18 -11.75
C GLU A 202 3.39 18.32 -12.74
N LYS A 203 3.59 19.04 -13.84
CA LYS A 203 2.59 19.04 -14.91
C LYS A 203 2.26 17.57 -15.22
N SER A 204 0.98 17.21 -15.20
CA SER A 204 0.46 15.82 -15.25
C SER A 204 1.06 14.91 -16.36
N LEU A 205 1.73 15.51 -17.35
CA LEU A 205 2.40 14.84 -18.47
C LEU A 205 3.94 14.77 -18.36
N SER A 206 4.51 15.20 -17.23
CA SER A 206 5.94 15.10 -16.94
C SER A 206 6.37 13.64 -16.84
N ALA A 207 7.44 13.26 -17.54
CA ALA A 207 8.07 11.96 -17.41
C ALA A 207 8.59 11.64 -16.00
N HIS A 208 8.64 12.65 -15.12
CA HIS A 208 9.14 12.57 -13.73
C HIS A 208 8.02 12.49 -12.69
N SER A 209 6.74 12.57 -13.11
CA SER A 209 5.63 12.51 -12.18
C SER A 209 5.63 11.16 -11.48
N ARG A 210 5.48 11.18 -10.15
CA ARG A 210 5.65 10.01 -9.29
C ARG A 210 4.42 9.12 -9.25
N ASN A 211 3.25 9.70 -9.43
CA ASN A 211 1.97 9.06 -9.16
C ASN A 211 1.02 9.29 -10.34
N HIS A 212 0.35 8.21 -10.74
CA HIS A 212 -0.55 8.20 -11.90
C HIS A 212 -1.84 7.50 -11.54
N VAL A 213 -2.97 8.04 -11.97
CA VAL A 213 -4.28 7.46 -11.73
C VAL A 213 -4.85 7.00 -13.06
N LEU A 214 -5.23 5.72 -13.12
CA LEU A 214 -6.00 5.14 -14.21
C LEU A 214 -7.30 4.62 -13.64
N LEU A 215 -8.40 4.88 -14.35
CA LEU A 215 -9.71 4.38 -13.98
C LEU A 215 -9.90 2.99 -14.58
N VAL A 216 -10.43 2.06 -13.78
CA VAL A 216 -10.66 0.67 -14.18
C VAL A 216 -12.15 0.41 -14.33
N GLY A 217 -12.51 -0.35 -15.37
CA GLY A 217 -13.88 -0.80 -15.61
C GLY A 217 -14.86 0.36 -15.84
N ASP A 218 -16.06 0.22 -15.28
CA ASP A 218 -17.19 1.14 -15.48
C ASP A 218 -16.91 2.57 -14.98
N ALA A 219 -15.93 2.75 -14.09
CA ALA A 219 -15.48 4.09 -13.68
C ALA A 219 -15.00 4.93 -14.87
N TRP A 220 -14.42 4.31 -15.90
CA TRP A 220 -14.04 4.99 -17.14
C TRP A 220 -15.25 5.32 -18.02
N SER A 221 -16.18 4.37 -18.17
CA SER A 221 -17.40 4.53 -18.96
C SER A 221 -18.30 5.64 -18.40
N ASN A 222 -18.48 5.68 -17.09
CA ASN A 222 -19.35 6.65 -16.40
C ASN A 222 -18.85 8.10 -16.57
N ILE A 223 -17.54 8.32 -16.59
CA ILE A 223 -16.98 9.66 -16.85
C ILE A 223 -17.17 10.07 -18.32
N GLN A 224 -17.07 9.14 -19.27
CA GLN A 224 -17.36 9.47 -20.68
C GLN A 224 -18.82 9.84 -20.90
N GLU A 225 -19.73 9.28 -20.11
CA GLU A 225 -21.17 9.57 -20.14
C GLU A 225 -21.56 10.81 -19.31
N GLY A 226 -20.60 11.45 -18.64
CA GLY A 226 -20.80 12.71 -17.91
C GLY A 226 -21.38 12.54 -16.50
N GLU A 227 -21.36 11.33 -15.95
CA GLU A 227 -21.74 11.08 -14.57
C GLU A 227 -20.56 11.37 -13.63
N SER A 228 -20.84 12.00 -12.48
CA SER A 228 -19.83 12.24 -11.45
C SER A 228 -19.48 10.95 -10.71
N LEU A 229 -18.18 10.74 -10.47
CA LEU A 229 -17.65 9.70 -9.58
C LEU A 229 -18.25 9.76 -8.17
#